data_AF-A0A968X4M5-F1
#
_entry.id   AF-A0A968X4M5-F1
#
_cell.length_a   1.000
_cell.length_b   1.000
_cell.length_c   1.000
_cell.angle_alpha   90.00
_cell.angle_beta   90.00
_cell.angle_gamma   90.00
#
_symmetry.space_group_name_H-M   'P 1'
#
loop_
_entity.id
_entity.type
_entity.pdbx_description
1 polymer ?
#
loop_
_entity_poly.entity_id
_entity_poly.type
_entity_poly.pdbx_seq_one_letter_code
_entity_poly.pdbx_strand_id
1 'polypeptide(L)'
;MASHYDGQADLTSFVHVLSADGKLIAQSDGVPNVGLSPTRFWRKGDVIRDEREIVLTQQAGITLAIGFYDSATKERLPASQSGQPLQDNLLRLPL
;
A
#
# COMPACT_ATOMS: atom_id res chain seq x y z
N MET A 1 -29.16 -7.68 -3.97
CA MET A 1 -28.70 -8.84 -3.18
C MET A 1 -27.42 -8.43 -2.47
N ALA A 2 -27.51 -7.99 -1.21
CA ALA A 2 -26.36 -7.63 -0.39
C ALA A 2 -25.91 -8.89 0.36
N SER A 3 -24.78 -9.46 -0.06
CA SER A 3 -24.17 -10.61 0.61
C SER A 3 -23.68 -10.19 2.00
N HIS A 4 -23.94 -11.04 2.99
CA HIS A 4 -23.39 -10.94 4.33
C HIS A 4 -21.87 -10.79 4.27
N TYR A 5 -21.34 -9.66 4.77
CA TYR A 5 -19.91 -9.42 4.93
C TYR A 5 -19.50 -9.88 6.33
N ASP A 6 -19.01 -11.11 6.44
CA ASP A 6 -18.34 -11.60 7.64
C ASP A 6 -16.95 -10.93 7.74
N GLY A 7 -16.90 -9.81 8.46
CA GLY A 7 -15.84 -9.36 9.40
C GLY A 7 -14.33 -9.58 9.15
N GLN A 8 -13.88 -10.09 8.01
CA GLN A 8 -12.46 -10.28 7.73
C GLN A 8 -11.92 -9.01 7.10
N ALA A 9 -11.14 -8.25 7.86
CA ALA A 9 -10.52 -7.02 7.38
C ALA A 9 -9.63 -7.33 6.17
N ASP A 10 -9.97 -6.77 5.00
CA ASP A 10 -9.06 -6.78 3.87
C ASP A 10 -7.90 -5.83 4.16
N LEU A 11 -6.73 -6.15 3.62
CA LEU A 11 -5.59 -5.24 3.64
C LEU A 11 -5.74 -4.25 2.49
N THR A 12 -5.35 -3.01 2.74
CA THR A 12 -5.22 -1.97 1.72
C THR A 12 -3.74 -1.82 1.38
N SER A 13 -3.37 -1.93 0.10
CA SER A 13 -2.06 -1.44 -0.33
C SER A 13 -2.10 0.06 -0.54
N PHE A 14 -0.98 0.72 -0.24
CA PHE A 14 -0.82 2.15 -0.43
C PHE A 14 0.46 2.46 -1.17
N VAL A 15 0.39 3.52 -1.97
CA VAL A 15 1.56 4.22 -2.51
C VAL A 15 1.40 5.68 -2.14
N HIS A 16 2.25 6.16 -1.24
CA HIS A 16 2.30 7.54 -0.79
C HIS A 16 3.47 8.23 -1.47
N VAL A 17 3.26 9.47 -1.93
CA VAL A 17 4.30 10.30 -2.52
C VAL A 17 4.62 11.42 -1.53
N LEU A 18 5.87 11.43 -1.09
CA LEU A 18 6.40 12.41 -0.15
C LEU A 18 7.26 13.42 -0.90
N SER A 19 7.14 14.71 -0.59
CA SER A 19 8.10 15.73 -1.03
C SER A 19 9.43 15.62 -0.27
N ALA A 20 10.43 16.39 -0.69
CA ALA A 20 11.77 16.41 -0.11
C ALA A 20 11.81 16.72 1.41
N ASP A 21 10.83 17.47 1.90
CA ASP A 21 10.64 17.79 3.33
C ASP A 21 9.82 16.72 4.08
N GLY A 22 9.44 15.62 3.41
CA GLY A 22 8.70 14.50 3.98
C GLY A 22 7.18 14.71 4.03
N LYS A 23 6.64 15.78 3.46
CA LYS A 23 5.20 16.03 3.42
C LYS A 23 4.52 15.12 2.39
N LEU A 24 3.36 14.55 2.74
CA LEU A 24 2.51 13.82 1.79
C LEU A 24 1.93 14.79 0.75
N ILE A 25 2.27 14.57 -0.52
CA ILE A 25 1.82 15.40 -1.65
C ILE A 25 0.85 14.70 -2.59
N ALA A 26 0.88 13.37 -2.64
CA ALA A 26 -0.10 12.56 -3.36
C ALA A 26 -0.18 11.14 -2.76
N GLN A 27 -1.25 10.40 -3.03
CA GLN A 27 -1.41 9.03 -2.57
C GLN A 27 -2.36 8.24 -3.47
N SER A 28 -2.20 6.92 -3.49
CA SER A 28 -3.14 5.98 -4.07
C SER A 28 -3.25 4.75 -3.16
N ASP A 29 -4.41 4.62 -2.53
CA ASP A 29 -4.69 3.61 -1.52
C ASP A 29 -5.92 2.82 -1.97
N GLY A 30 -5.88 1.50 -1.80
CA GLY A 30 -7.08 0.68 -1.96
C GLY A 30 -6.77 -0.81 -2.02
N VAL A 31 -7.83 -1.60 -2.19
CA VAL A 31 -7.71 -3.04 -2.42
C VAL A 31 -6.77 -3.28 -3.63
N PRO A 32 -5.81 -4.21 -3.53
CA PRO A 32 -4.86 -4.45 -4.60
C PRO A 32 -5.49 -4.79 -5.95
N ASN A 33 -4.75 -4.52 -7.03
CA ASN A 33 -5.17 -4.73 -8.40
C ASN A 33 -6.49 -4.00 -8.70
N VAL A 34 -6.56 -2.73 -8.28
CA VAL A 34 -7.74 -1.85 -8.50
C VAL A 34 -9.04 -2.50 -8.02
N GLY A 35 -9.01 -3.18 -6.86
CA GLY A 35 -10.16 -3.87 -6.29
C GLY A 35 -10.41 -5.30 -6.78
N LEU A 36 -9.67 -5.77 -7.78
CA LEU A 36 -9.89 -7.08 -8.38
C LEU A 36 -9.14 -8.22 -7.68
N SER A 37 -8.23 -7.90 -6.76
CA SER A 37 -7.50 -8.91 -5.98
C SER A 37 -7.58 -8.66 -4.47
N PRO A 38 -8.75 -8.81 -3.82
CA PRO A 38 -8.87 -8.71 -2.36
C PRO A 38 -7.94 -9.69 -1.63
N THR A 39 -7.24 -9.20 -0.60
CA THR A 39 -6.16 -9.97 0.05
C THR A 39 -6.63 -11.22 0.77
N ARG A 40 -7.90 -11.29 1.19
CA ARG A 40 -8.48 -12.50 1.80
C ARG A 40 -8.50 -13.73 0.87
N PHE A 41 -8.38 -13.52 -0.45
CA PHE A 41 -8.34 -14.61 -1.43
C PHE A 41 -6.93 -15.04 -1.81
N TRP A 42 -5.91 -14.31 -1.34
CA TRP A 42 -4.53 -14.60 -1.69
C TRP A 42 -4.07 -15.89 -1.03
N ARG A 43 -3.22 -16.61 -1.74
CA ARG A 43 -2.51 -17.79 -1.26
C ARG A 43 -1.03 -17.50 -1.22
N LYS A 44 -0.32 -18.22 -0.35
CA LYS A 44 1.13 -18.16 -0.29
C LYS A 44 1.72 -18.49 -1.67
N GLY A 45 2.54 -17.59 -2.20
CA GLY A 45 3.18 -17.74 -3.51
C GLY A 45 2.44 -17.05 -4.66
N ASP A 46 1.24 -16.50 -4.42
CA ASP A 46 0.55 -15.69 -5.43
C ASP A 46 1.38 -14.45 -5.77
N VAL A 47 1.45 -14.14 -7.06
CA VAL A 47 2.06 -12.91 -7.58
C VAL A 47 0.95 -12.03 -8.12
N ILE A 48 0.69 -10.92 -7.42
CA ILE A 48 -0.36 -9.98 -7.78
C ILE A 48 0.29 -8.73 -8.39
N ARG A 49 -0.09 -8.40 -9.62
CA ARG A 49 0.25 -7.11 -10.24
C ARG A 49 -0.72 -6.07 -9.70
N ASP A 50 -0.20 -5.03 -9.05
CA ASP A 50 -0.97 -3.89 -8.56
C ASP A 50 -0.41 -2.63 -9.22
N GLU A 51 -1.22 -1.98 -10.04
CA GLU A 51 -0.85 -0.75 -10.74
C GLU A 51 -1.53 0.45 -10.08
N ARG A 52 -0.74 1.48 -9.82
CA ARG A 52 -1.18 2.70 -9.13
C ARG A 52 -0.84 3.90 -9.98
N GLU A 53 -1.87 4.57 -10.49
CA GLU A 53 -1.73 5.84 -11.18
C GLU A 53 -1.78 6.99 -10.17
N ILE A 54 -0.78 7.86 -10.23
CA ILE A 54 -0.68 9.03 -9.34
C ILE A 54 -0.33 10.25 -10.20
N VAL A 55 -1.20 11.24 -10.18
CA VAL A 55 -0.96 12.53 -10.82
C VAL A 55 -0.12 13.40 -9.90
N LEU A 56 1.03 13.86 -10.40
CA LEU A 56 1.98 14.66 -9.64
C LEU A 56 2.02 16.10 -10.12
N THR A 57 2.06 17.02 -9.16
CA THR A 57 2.31 18.45 -9.41
C THR A 57 3.79 18.80 -9.32
N GLN A 58 4.60 17.95 -8.66
CA GLN A 58 6.06 18.04 -8.56
C GLN A 58 6.66 16.67 -8.85
N GLN A 59 7.67 16.63 -9.74
CA GLN A 59 8.25 15.37 -10.23
C GLN A 59 9.65 15.07 -9.70
N ALA A 60 10.32 16.03 -9.05
CA ALA A 60 11.69 15.88 -8.58
C ALA A 60 11.80 16.03 -7.06
N GLY A 61 12.74 15.28 -6.47
CA GLY A 61 12.97 15.29 -5.03
C GLY A 61 11.80 14.68 -4.28
N ILE A 62 11.25 13.58 -4.80
CA ILE A 62 10.12 12.88 -4.19
C ILE A 62 10.59 11.53 -3.65
N THR A 63 9.85 10.98 -2.70
CA THR A 63 10.05 9.63 -2.22
C THR A 63 8.73 8.89 -2.23
N LEU A 64 8.69 7.73 -2.87
CA LEU A 64 7.57 6.81 -2.74
C LEU A 64 7.69 6.07 -1.42
N ALA A 65 6.59 5.97 -0.69
CA ALA A 65 6.42 5.13 0.48
C ALA A 65 5.34 4.10 0.20
N ILE A 66 5.70 2.81 0.22
CA ILE A 66 4.87 1.71 -0.26
C ILE A 66 4.68 0.68 0.85
N GLY A 67 3.46 0.21 1.04
CA GLY A 67 3.19 -0.84 2.02
C GLY A 67 1.74 -1.29 2.04
N PHE A 68 1.38 -1.95 3.15
CA PHE A 68 0.02 -2.38 3.43
C PHE A 68 -0.40 -1.95 4.82
N TYR A 69 -1.69 -1.70 5.00
CA TYR A 69 -2.31 -1.55 6.31
C TYR A 69 -3.61 -2.35 6.39
N ASP A 70 -4.01 -2.71 7.61
CA ASP A 70 -5.30 -3.31 7.88
C ASP A 70 -6.41 -2.27 7.69
N SER A 71 -7.36 -2.52 6.78
CA SER A 71 -8.35 -1.51 6.41
C SER A 71 -9.27 -1.10 7.56
N ALA A 72 -9.45 -1.96 8.57
CA ALA A 72 -10.29 -1.69 9.73
C ALA A 72 -9.53 -0.91 10.82
N THR A 73 -8.31 -1.33 11.16
CA THR A 73 -7.54 -0.70 12.25
C THR A 73 -6.66 0.47 11.78
N LYS A 74 -6.38 0.54 10.48
CA LYS A 74 -5.41 1.45 9.85
C LYS A 74 -3.96 1.23 10.30
N GLU A 75 -3.67 0.12 10.98
CA GLU A 75 -2.31 -0.23 11.38
C GLU A 75 -1.52 -0.80 10.20
N ARG A 76 -0.27 -0.35 10.04
CA ARG A 76 0.63 -0.87 9.00
C ARG A 76 1.13 -2.26 9.35
N LEU A 77 1.13 -3.14 8.36
CA LEU A 77 1.66 -4.49 8.50
C LEU A 77 3.18 -4.46 8.63
N PRO A 78 3.79 -5.28 9.50
CA PRO A 78 5.24 -5.46 9.53
C PRO A 78 5.80 -5.76 8.14
N ALA A 79 6.81 -4.99 7.74
CA ALA A 79 7.48 -5.17 6.45
C ALA A 79 8.97 -5.41 6.68
N SER A 80 9.59 -6.23 5.84
CA SER A 80 11.02 -6.52 5.91
C SER A 80 11.65 -6.65 4.53
N GLN A 81 12.94 -6.33 4.44
CA GLN A 81 13.76 -6.52 3.25
C GLN A 81 15.01 -7.29 3.64
N SER A 82 15.30 -8.39 2.93
CA SER A 82 16.44 -9.27 3.23
C SER A 82 16.52 -9.72 4.70
N GLY A 83 15.35 -9.94 5.33
CA GLY A 83 15.23 -10.35 6.73
C GLY A 83 15.33 -9.23 7.76
N GLN A 84 15.58 -7.99 7.35
CA GLN A 84 15.62 -6.83 8.26
C GLN A 84 14.28 -6.08 8.23
N PRO A 85 13.70 -5.74 9.39
CA PRO A 85 12.50 -4.91 9.46
C PRO A 85 12.73 -3.55 8.78
N LEU A 86 11.73 -3.09 8.04
CA LEU A 86 11.72 -1.75 7.45
C LEU A 86 11.20 -0.74 8.46
N GLN A 87 11.84 0.44 8.48
CA GLN A 87 11.36 1.57 9.29
C GLN A 87 9.94 1.94 8.88
N ASP A 88 9.10 2.25 9.87
CA ASP A 88 7.69 2.61 9.71
C ASP A 88 6.84 1.56 8.96
N ASN A 89 7.34 0.32 8.86
CA ASN A 89 6.65 -0.78 8.20
C ASN A 89 6.33 -0.52 6.71
N LEU A 90 7.21 0.19 6.01
CA LEU A 90 7.04 0.52 4.59
C LEU A 90 8.37 0.56 3.83
N LEU A 91 8.31 0.35 2.52
CA LEU A 91 9.44 0.53 1.62
C LEU A 91 9.51 1.98 1.16
N ARG A 92 10.70 2.60 1.27
CA ARG A 92 10.98 3.95 0.73
C ARG A 92 11.79 3.84 -0.55
N LEU A 93 11.35 4.50 -1.61
CA LEU A 93 12.02 4.57 -2.90
C LEU A 93 12.16 6.05 -3.34
N PRO A 94 13.35 6.65 -3.21
CA PRO A 94 13.62 8.00 -3.73
C PRO A 94 13.57 8.03 -5.27
N LEU A 95 12.97 9.09 -5.84
CA LEU A 95 12.92 9.34 -7.29
C LEU A 95 13.39 10.77 -7.63
#